data_AF-I7ANB1-F1
#
_entry.id   AF-I7ANB1-F1
#
_cell.length_a   1.000
_cell.length_b   1.000
_cell.length_c   1.000
_cell.angle_alpha   90.00
_cell.angle_beta   90.00
_cell.angle_gamma   90.00
#
_symmetry.space_group_name_H-M   'P 1'
#
loop_
_entity.id
_entity.type
_entity.pdbx_description
1 polymer ?
#
loop_
_entity_poly.entity_id
_entity_poly.type
_entity_poly.pdbx_seq_one_letter_code
_entity_poly.pdbx_strand_id
1 'polypeptide(L)'
;MDVEIAGNNLKNDGIPIARRMRSLFYLRNILAPESVNAIVGAFGSKSILLKHEAAYVLGQMCMEESVHVLLSILSDENEDEIVRHEAGEALGNFKPTKEIVEGLKKYANHPLKPISETCYLALMKLRNGVNDVSKFGSRDPAPPMEGDFEEARRILLDSSECLYRRYQAMFYLRDLETSDAIHALGKAMEDESSLFKHEISFVFGQMRSIESIPYLIKGMEDVKEHGMVRHECAEALGAIGNDKSLEALVKYLYDPCDILRESVEVAGGIHNYMTGCEIEYCNVK
;
A
#
# COMPACT_ATOMS: atom_id res chain seq x y z
N MET A 1 -1.49 24.91 1.87
CA MET A 1 -1.46 24.32 0.52
C MET A 1 -2.89 24.25 0.04
N ASP A 2 -3.18 24.52 -1.22
CA ASP A 2 -4.51 24.33 -1.83
C ASP A 2 -4.47 23.18 -2.85
N VAL A 3 -5.64 22.84 -3.42
CA VAL A 3 -5.79 21.73 -4.38
C VAL A 3 -4.94 21.94 -5.64
N GLU A 4 -4.84 23.17 -6.14
CA GLU A 4 -4.11 23.49 -7.36
C GLU A 4 -2.60 23.32 -7.15
N ILE A 5 -2.06 23.87 -6.06
CA ILE A 5 -0.64 23.72 -5.68
C ILE A 5 -0.32 22.24 -5.45
N ALA A 6 -1.17 21.52 -4.72
CA ALA A 6 -0.96 20.10 -4.48
C ALA A 6 -0.95 19.29 -5.78
N GLY A 7 -1.94 19.51 -6.67
CA GLY A 7 -1.99 18.85 -7.98
C GLY A 7 -0.82 19.19 -8.89
N ASN A 8 -0.35 20.44 -8.86
CA ASN A 8 0.85 20.85 -9.60
C ASN A 8 2.12 20.18 -9.05
N ASN A 9 2.20 19.95 -7.73
CA ASN A 9 3.29 19.17 -7.16
C ASN A 9 3.28 17.72 -7.66
N LEU A 10 2.11 17.07 -7.70
CA LEU A 10 1.98 15.68 -8.14
C LEU A 10 2.45 15.46 -9.58
N LYS A 11 2.27 16.44 -10.48
CA LYS A 11 2.67 16.34 -11.90
C LYS A 11 4.15 16.66 -12.17
N ASN A 12 4.88 17.18 -11.18
CA ASN A 12 6.23 17.70 -11.39
C ASN A 12 7.31 16.76 -10.81
N ASP A 13 7.94 15.97 -11.69
CA ASP A 13 9.04 15.06 -11.32
C ASP A 13 10.31 15.77 -10.81
N GLY A 14 10.41 17.10 -10.95
CA GLY A 14 11.49 17.89 -10.36
C GLY A 14 11.31 18.18 -8.86
N ILE A 15 10.15 17.84 -8.28
CA ILE A 15 9.88 18.01 -6.85
C ILE A 15 10.22 16.73 -6.10
N PRO A 16 10.92 16.79 -4.94
CA PRO A 16 11.23 15.62 -4.12
C PRO A 16 9.99 14.77 -3.81
N ILE A 17 10.14 13.44 -3.85
CA ILE A 17 9.00 12.51 -3.74
C ILE A 17 8.29 12.69 -2.39
N ALA A 18 9.02 12.96 -1.31
CA ALA A 18 8.43 13.22 0.00
C ALA A 18 7.44 14.41 -0.01
N ARG A 19 7.73 15.48 -0.76
CA ARG A 19 6.83 16.64 -0.89
C ARG A 19 5.62 16.34 -1.77
N ARG A 20 5.79 15.51 -2.80
CA ARG A 20 4.70 15.04 -3.67
C ARG A 20 3.75 14.14 -2.88
N MET A 21 4.26 13.22 -2.06
CA MET A 21 3.45 12.40 -1.15
C MET A 21 2.66 13.24 -0.15
N ARG A 22 3.25 14.29 0.45
CA ARG A 22 2.48 15.22 1.31
C ARG A 22 1.34 15.91 0.57
N SER A 23 1.54 16.23 -0.71
CA SER A 23 0.51 16.80 -1.57
C SER A 23 -0.60 15.79 -1.87
N LEU A 24 -0.23 14.54 -2.12
CA LEU A 24 -1.17 13.43 -2.34
C LEU A 24 -2.06 13.20 -1.10
N PHE A 25 -1.46 13.05 0.08
CA PHE A 25 -2.21 12.82 1.32
C PHE A 25 -2.99 14.06 1.79
N TYR A 26 -2.55 15.27 1.43
CA TYR A 26 -3.39 16.46 1.61
C TYR A 26 -4.67 16.39 0.75
N LEU A 27 -4.54 16.01 -0.53
CA LEU A 27 -5.66 15.86 -1.45
C LEU A 27 -6.63 14.74 -1.01
N ARG A 28 -6.11 13.63 -0.47
CA ARG A 28 -6.92 12.53 0.09
C ARG A 28 -8.01 13.04 1.06
N ASN A 29 -7.71 14.06 1.84
CA ASN A 29 -8.62 14.60 2.87
C ASN A 29 -9.70 15.53 2.30
N ILE A 30 -9.68 15.81 1.00
CA ILE A 30 -10.63 16.67 0.30
C ILE A 30 -11.50 15.78 -0.59
N LEU A 31 -12.69 15.41 -0.10
CA LEU A 31 -13.64 14.57 -0.81
C LEU A 31 -14.45 15.39 -1.84
N ALA A 32 -13.74 15.89 -2.87
CA ALA A 32 -14.30 16.69 -3.95
C ALA A 32 -13.72 16.25 -5.32
N PRO A 33 -14.49 16.35 -6.42
CA PRO A 33 -14.02 15.95 -7.75
C PRO A 33 -12.73 16.64 -8.21
N GLU A 34 -12.51 17.89 -7.79
CA GLU A 34 -11.27 18.63 -8.07
C GLU A 34 -10.04 17.97 -7.44
N SER A 35 -10.22 17.37 -6.26
CA SER A 35 -9.17 16.60 -5.60
C SER A 35 -8.86 15.31 -6.34
N VAL A 36 -9.90 14.57 -6.75
CA VAL A 36 -9.75 13.37 -7.58
C VAL A 36 -8.99 13.71 -8.87
N ASN A 37 -9.40 14.76 -9.57
CA ASN A 37 -8.74 15.21 -10.80
C ASN A 37 -7.27 15.59 -10.57
N ALA A 38 -6.96 16.23 -9.44
CA ALA A 38 -5.58 16.55 -9.07
C ALA A 38 -4.74 15.29 -8.82
N ILE A 39 -5.30 14.30 -8.11
CA ILE A 39 -4.65 13.01 -7.83
C ILE A 39 -4.41 12.23 -9.12
N VAL A 40 -5.37 12.22 -10.06
CA VAL A 40 -5.23 11.56 -11.36
C VAL A 40 -4.03 12.10 -12.15
N GLY A 41 -3.65 13.36 -11.95
CA GLY A 41 -2.43 13.94 -12.54
C GLY A 41 -1.14 13.20 -12.15
N ALA A 42 -1.12 12.48 -11.02
CA ALA A 42 0.03 11.69 -10.58
C ALA A 42 0.36 10.53 -11.52
N PHE A 43 -0.61 9.98 -12.27
CA PHE A 43 -0.36 8.87 -13.20
C PHE A 43 0.51 9.25 -14.41
N GLY A 44 0.77 10.54 -14.64
CA GLY A 44 1.78 11.01 -15.58
C GLY A 44 3.22 11.01 -15.05
N SER A 45 3.43 10.65 -13.78
CA SER A 45 4.73 10.60 -13.10
C SER A 45 5.59 9.43 -13.58
N LYS A 46 6.92 9.59 -13.50
CA LYS A 46 7.87 8.48 -13.65
C LYS A 46 7.98 7.60 -12.41
N SER A 47 7.63 8.12 -11.24
CA SER A 47 7.72 7.40 -9.97
C SER A 47 6.61 6.35 -9.88
N ILE A 48 7.01 5.07 -9.84
CA ILE A 48 6.11 3.94 -9.60
C ILE A 48 5.44 4.10 -8.24
N LEU A 49 6.20 4.51 -7.22
CA LEU A 49 5.69 4.72 -5.86
C LEU A 49 4.53 5.72 -5.84
N LEU A 50 4.69 6.88 -6.49
CA LEU A 50 3.65 7.91 -6.49
C LEU A 50 2.38 7.44 -7.22
N LYS A 51 2.53 6.68 -8.30
CA LYS A 51 1.40 6.16 -9.07
C LYS A 51 0.65 5.09 -8.30
N HIS A 52 1.38 4.17 -7.66
CA HIS A 52 0.84 3.21 -6.71
C HIS A 52 0.04 3.92 -5.61
N GLU A 53 0.67 4.83 -4.87
CA GLU A 53 0.00 5.57 -3.79
C GLU A 53 -1.22 6.38 -4.27
N ALA A 54 -1.17 6.93 -5.48
CA ALA A 54 -2.31 7.62 -6.06
C ALA A 54 -3.50 6.66 -6.27
N ALA A 55 -3.26 5.44 -6.76
CA ALA A 55 -4.31 4.43 -6.90
C ALA A 55 -4.87 4.01 -5.54
N TYR A 56 -4.00 3.77 -4.55
CA TYR A 56 -4.39 3.46 -3.18
C TYR A 56 -5.31 4.55 -2.61
N VAL A 57 -4.86 5.81 -2.69
CA VAL A 57 -5.61 6.97 -2.18
C VAL A 57 -6.97 7.09 -2.86
N LEU A 58 -7.06 6.93 -4.18
CA LEU A 58 -8.34 6.95 -4.90
C LEU A 58 -9.28 5.84 -4.43
N GLY A 59 -8.76 4.62 -4.24
CA GLY A 59 -9.48 3.49 -3.67
C GLY A 59 -9.99 3.76 -2.26
N GLN A 60 -9.18 4.39 -1.41
CA GLN A 60 -9.56 4.75 -0.04
C GLN A 60 -10.55 5.93 0.02
N MET A 61 -10.51 6.85 -0.95
CA MET A 61 -11.48 7.93 -1.08
C MET A 61 -12.85 7.41 -1.53
N CYS A 62 -12.89 6.33 -2.33
CA CYS A 62 -14.11 5.70 -2.83
C CYS A 62 -15.03 6.70 -3.58
N MET A 63 -14.43 7.59 -4.36
CA MET A 63 -15.14 8.56 -5.19
C MET A 63 -15.34 8.00 -6.61
N GLU A 64 -16.59 7.80 -7.02
CA GLU A 64 -16.98 7.10 -8.26
C GLU A 64 -16.32 7.69 -9.52
N GLU A 65 -15.98 8.98 -9.50
CA GLU A 65 -15.24 9.67 -10.56
C GLU A 65 -13.87 9.04 -10.88
N SER A 66 -13.28 8.30 -9.94
CA SER A 66 -12.00 7.63 -10.10
C SER A 66 -12.10 6.22 -10.74
N VAL A 67 -13.29 5.65 -10.88
CA VAL A 67 -13.45 4.27 -11.37
C VAL A 67 -12.88 4.08 -12.78
N HIS A 68 -13.17 5.01 -13.69
CA HIS A 68 -12.73 4.91 -15.08
C HIS A 68 -11.20 4.93 -15.21
N VAL A 69 -10.51 5.79 -14.45
CA VAL A 69 -9.04 5.85 -14.48
C VAL A 69 -8.41 4.61 -13.85
N LEU A 70 -8.96 4.09 -12.76
CA LEU A 70 -8.48 2.86 -12.13
C LEU A 70 -8.63 1.65 -13.07
N LEU A 71 -9.75 1.53 -13.79
CA LEU A 71 -9.92 0.51 -14.82
C LEU A 71 -8.93 0.66 -15.97
N SER A 72 -8.69 1.90 -16.42
CA SER A 72 -7.70 2.19 -17.45
C SER A 72 -6.31 1.71 -17.03
N ILE A 73 -5.88 2.05 -15.81
CA ILE A 73 -4.57 1.65 -15.25
C ILE A 73 -4.45 0.13 -15.15
N LEU A 74 -5.43 -0.54 -14.53
CA LEU A 74 -5.43 -2.01 -14.43
C LEU A 74 -5.26 -2.66 -15.82
N SER A 75 -5.86 -2.06 -16.85
CA SER A 75 -5.85 -2.58 -18.21
C SER A 75 -4.64 -2.22 -19.06
N ASP A 76 -3.79 -1.29 -18.63
CA ASP A 76 -2.61 -0.87 -19.39
C ASP A 76 -1.46 -1.87 -19.19
N GLU A 77 -1.18 -2.67 -20.23
CA GLU A 77 -0.09 -3.65 -20.21
C GLU A 77 1.32 -3.03 -20.22
N ASN A 78 1.44 -1.72 -20.45
CA ASN A 78 2.72 -1.01 -20.37
C ASN A 78 2.94 -0.36 -18.99
N GLU A 79 1.94 -0.39 -18.13
CA GLU A 79 2.07 0.12 -16.76
C GLU A 79 2.70 -0.93 -15.86
N ASP A 80 3.47 -0.45 -14.87
CA ASP A 80 4.16 -1.27 -13.89
C ASP A 80 3.16 -2.11 -13.07
N GLU A 81 3.53 -3.37 -12.80
CA GLU A 81 2.65 -4.30 -12.10
C GLU A 81 2.29 -3.86 -10.68
N ILE A 82 3.15 -3.04 -10.05
CA ILE A 82 2.90 -2.44 -8.73
C ILE A 82 1.72 -1.47 -8.81
N VAL A 83 1.72 -0.59 -9.80
CA VAL A 83 0.63 0.38 -10.01
C VAL A 83 -0.65 -0.35 -10.43
N ARG A 84 -0.54 -1.40 -11.25
CA ARG A 84 -1.71 -2.18 -11.73
C ARG A 84 -2.38 -2.98 -10.61
N HIS A 85 -1.63 -3.60 -9.70
CA HIS A 85 -2.25 -4.28 -8.56
C HIS A 85 -3.00 -3.28 -7.70
N GLU A 86 -2.42 -2.11 -7.43
CA GLU A 86 -3.05 -1.14 -6.55
C GLU A 86 -4.33 -0.56 -7.16
N ALA A 87 -4.36 -0.37 -8.48
CA ALA A 87 -5.59 -0.03 -9.19
C ALA A 87 -6.65 -1.15 -9.10
N GLY A 88 -6.23 -2.42 -9.21
CA GLY A 88 -7.11 -3.57 -9.04
C GLY A 88 -7.69 -3.70 -7.62
N GLU A 89 -6.88 -3.42 -6.61
CA GLU A 89 -7.30 -3.40 -5.21
C GLU A 89 -8.29 -2.26 -4.94
N ALA A 90 -7.93 -1.05 -5.39
CA ALA A 90 -8.76 0.13 -5.27
C ALA A 90 -10.17 -0.09 -5.82
N LEU A 91 -10.29 -0.76 -6.98
CA LEU A 91 -11.57 -1.14 -7.59
C LEU A 91 -12.44 -2.04 -6.69
N GLY A 92 -11.82 -2.85 -5.81
CA GLY A 92 -12.50 -3.66 -4.81
C GLY A 92 -13.21 -2.84 -3.71
N ASN A 93 -12.91 -1.54 -3.60
CA ASN A 93 -13.53 -0.65 -2.62
C ASN A 93 -14.82 0.02 -3.11
N PHE A 94 -15.20 -0.15 -4.38
CA PHE A 94 -16.38 0.51 -4.95
C PHE A 94 -17.63 -0.38 -4.89
N LYS A 95 -18.79 0.20 -5.18
CA LYS A 95 -20.00 -0.61 -5.40
C LYS A 95 -19.81 -1.49 -6.64
N PRO A 96 -20.21 -2.77 -6.61
CA PRO A 96 -20.03 -3.65 -7.75
C PRO A 96 -20.90 -3.20 -8.93
N THR A 97 -20.26 -2.65 -9.96
CA THR A 97 -20.88 -2.39 -11.26
C THR A 97 -20.47 -3.48 -12.25
N LYS A 98 -21.23 -3.62 -13.35
CA LYS A 98 -20.87 -4.56 -14.42
C LYS A 98 -19.46 -4.29 -14.95
N GLU A 99 -19.12 -3.02 -15.14
CA GLU A 99 -17.82 -2.58 -15.65
C GLU A 99 -16.67 -2.99 -14.72
N ILE A 100 -16.79 -2.72 -13.41
CA ILE A 100 -15.78 -3.10 -12.41
C ILE A 100 -15.60 -4.61 -12.36
N VAL A 101 -16.71 -5.35 -12.28
CA VAL A 101 -16.67 -6.82 -12.15
C VAL A 101 -16.09 -7.47 -13.41
N GLU A 102 -16.45 -7.00 -14.60
CA GLU A 102 -15.89 -7.52 -15.86
C GLU A 102 -14.41 -7.13 -16.02
N GLY A 103 -14.03 -5.92 -15.63
CA GLY A 103 -12.65 -5.45 -15.59
C GLY A 103 -11.76 -6.34 -14.72
N LEU A 104 -12.14 -6.58 -13.47
CA LEU A 104 -11.38 -7.45 -12.56
C LEU A 104 -11.37 -8.91 -13.03
N LYS A 105 -12.49 -9.45 -13.53
CA LYS A 105 -12.55 -10.82 -14.05
C LYS A 105 -11.61 -11.06 -15.21
N LYS A 106 -11.42 -10.07 -16.08
CA LYS A 106 -10.48 -10.14 -17.22
C LYS A 106 -9.05 -10.43 -16.75
N TYR A 107 -8.67 -9.90 -15.59
CA TYR A 107 -7.30 -9.95 -15.05
C TYR A 107 -7.11 -10.97 -13.91
N ALA A 108 -8.17 -11.63 -13.44
CA ALA A 108 -8.11 -12.66 -12.39
C ALA A 108 -7.26 -13.90 -12.74
N ASN A 109 -6.88 -14.09 -14.01
CA ASN A 109 -5.98 -15.16 -14.47
C ASN A 109 -4.74 -14.60 -15.19
N HIS A 110 -4.35 -13.36 -14.89
CA HIS A 110 -3.17 -12.73 -15.48
C HIS A 110 -1.88 -13.53 -15.16
N PRO A 111 -0.89 -13.62 -16.06
CA PRO A 111 0.36 -14.34 -15.80
C PRO A 111 1.19 -13.76 -14.65
N LEU A 112 1.13 -12.43 -14.45
CA LEU A 112 1.76 -11.78 -13.29
C LEU A 112 0.90 -12.02 -12.05
N LYS A 113 1.51 -12.67 -11.04
CA LYS A 113 0.84 -13.08 -9.81
C LYS A 113 0.21 -11.92 -9.05
N PRO A 114 0.91 -10.78 -8.80
CA PRO A 114 0.32 -9.65 -8.10
C PRO A 114 -1.02 -9.20 -8.69
N ILE A 115 -1.09 -9.07 -10.03
CA ILE A 115 -2.30 -8.64 -10.73
C ILE A 115 -3.42 -9.68 -10.58
N SER A 116 -3.12 -10.96 -10.79
CA SER A 116 -4.13 -12.03 -10.71
C SER A 116 -4.68 -12.21 -9.29
N GLU A 117 -3.81 -12.15 -8.29
CA GLU A 117 -4.13 -12.35 -6.88
C GLU A 117 -4.96 -11.18 -6.34
N THR A 118 -4.56 -9.94 -6.64
CA THR A 118 -5.34 -8.74 -6.35
C THR A 118 -6.73 -8.79 -6.99
N CYS A 119 -6.82 -9.09 -8.29
CA CYS A 119 -8.12 -9.14 -8.96
C CYS A 119 -9.04 -10.21 -8.35
N TYR A 120 -8.47 -11.35 -7.94
CA TYR A 120 -9.19 -12.37 -7.22
C TYR A 120 -9.71 -11.86 -5.86
N LEU A 121 -8.85 -11.22 -5.06
CA LEU A 121 -9.22 -10.65 -3.75
C LEU A 121 -10.31 -9.60 -3.88
N ALA A 122 -10.16 -8.65 -4.82
CA ALA A 122 -11.15 -7.62 -5.10
C ALA A 122 -12.50 -8.20 -5.52
N LEU A 123 -12.52 -9.22 -6.37
CA LEU A 123 -13.76 -9.92 -6.75
C LEU A 123 -14.43 -10.62 -5.56
N MET A 124 -13.64 -11.23 -4.68
CA MET A 124 -14.16 -11.86 -3.46
C MET A 124 -14.74 -10.82 -2.50
N LYS A 125 -14.06 -9.68 -2.33
CA LYS A 125 -14.54 -8.55 -1.53
C LYS A 125 -15.86 -7.99 -2.07
N LEU A 126 -15.93 -7.69 -3.37
CA LEU A 126 -17.14 -7.20 -4.03
C LEU A 126 -18.32 -8.17 -3.91
N ARG A 127 -18.04 -9.48 -4.01
CA ARG A 127 -19.06 -10.53 -3.86
C ARG A 127 -19.62 -10.59 -2.45
N ASN A 128 -18.77 -10.42 -1.43
CA ASN A 128 -19.17 -10.45 -0.03
C ASN A 128 -19.86 -9.15 0.42
N GLY A 129 -19.65 -8.05 -0.32
CA GLY A 129 -20.32 -6.77 -0.08
C GLY A 129 -19.81 -6.04 1.17
N VAL A 130 -18.66 -6.45 1.73
CA VAL A 130 -18.06 -5.82 2.91
C VAL A 130 -17.01 -4.82 2.45
N ASN A 131 -17.18 -3.56 2.83
CA ASN A 131 -16.25 -2.48 2.53
C ASN A 131 -16.18 -1.46 3.68
N ASP A 132 -16.29 -1.96 4.90
CA ASP A 132 -16.19 -1.14 6.10
C ASP A 132 -14.75 -0.65 6.29
N VAL A 133 -14.63 0.50 6.94
CA VAL A 133 -13.33 1.04 7.35
C VAL A 133 -12.91 0.32 8.63
N SER A 134 -11.72 -0.27 8.63
CA SER A 134 -11.14 -0.97 9.77
C SER A 134 -10.82 -0.02 10.93
N LYS A 135 -10.49 -0.57 12.10
CA LYS A 135 -10.01 0.24 13.24
C LYS A 135 -8.70 0.99 12.95
N PHE A 136 -7.99 0.61 11.88
CA PHE A 136 -6.77 1.27 11.40
C PHE A 136 -7.06 2.37 10.36
N GLY A 137 -8.33 2.64 10.04
CA GLY A 137 -8.70 3.71 9.12
C GLY A 137 -8.52 3.36 7.64
N SER A 138 -8.37 2.08 7.30
CA SER A 138 -8.22 1.55 5.95
C SER A 138 -9.44 0.73 5.52
N ARG A 139 -9.75 0.72 4.23
CA ARG A 139 -10.63 -0.27 3.61
C ARG A 139 -9.78 -1.43 3.14
N ASP A 140 -9.79 -2.50 3.93
CA ASP A 140 -8.92 -3.66 3.72
C ASP A 140 -9.44 -4.57 2.59
N PRO A 141 -8.57 -5.29 1.84
CA PRO A 141 -8.96 -6.24 0.79
C PRO A 141 -9.87 -7.39 1.26
N ALA A 142 -9.85 -7.72 2.56
CA ALA A 142 -10.74 -8.70 3.16
C ALA A 142 -11.12 -8.27 4.59
N PRO A 143 -12.32 -8.64 5.08
CA PRO A 143 -12.63 -8.45 6.49
C PRO A 143 -11.88 -9.47 7.36
N PRO A 144 -11.61 -9.17 8.64
CA PRO A 144 -11.06 -10.15 9.55
C PRO A 144 -11.98 -11.37 9.66
N MET A 145 -11.40 -12.56 9.84
CA MET A 145 -12.18 -13.78 10.09
C MET A 145 -12.79 -13.77 11.49
N GLU A 146 -13.82 -14.60 11.70
CA GLU A 146 -14.24 -15.01 13.04
C GLU A 146 -13.47 -16.25 13.47
N GLY A 147 -13.07 -16.33 14.74
CA GLY A 147 -12.37 -17.49 15.28
C GLY A 147 -11.42 -17.15 16.43
N ASP A 148 -10.42 -18.00 16.61
CA ASP A 148 -9.35 -17.84 17.59
C ASP A 148 -7.97 -17.73 16.93
N PHE A 149 -6.98 -17.41 17.76
CA PHE A 149 -5.60 -17.23 17.34
C PHE A 149 -5.00 -18.46 16.65
N GLU A 150 -5.24 -19.67 17.14
CA GLU A 150 -4.59 -20.86 16.59
C GLU A 150 -5.14 -21.20 15.21
N GLU A 151 -6.45 -21.03 15.00
CA GLU A 151 -7.05 -21.21 13.68
C GLU A 151 -6.57 -20.14 12.69
N ALA A 152 -6.53 -18.87 13.11
CA ALA A 152 -6.00 -17.80 12.26
C ALA A 152 -4.53 -18.04 11.89
N ARG A 153 -3.70 -18.43 12.86
CA ARG A 153 -2.28 -18.78 12.62
C ARG A 153 -2.14 -19.95 11.66
N ARG A 154 -2.95 -20.99 11.81
CA ARG A 154 -2.97 -22.15 10.89
C ARG A 154 -3.32 -21.72 9.47
N ILE A 155 -4.41 -20.96 9.29
CA ILE A 155 -4.86 -20.49 7.98
C ILE A 155 -3.80 -19.58 7.34
N LEU A 156 -3.25 -18.64 8.10
CA LEU A 156 -2.24 -17.69 7.60
C LEU A 156 -1.03 -18.42 6.98
N LEU A 157 -0.54 -19.46 7.66
CA LEU A 157 0.71 -20.17 7.31
C LEU A 157 0.51 -21.34 6.35
N ASP A 158 -0.73 -21.70 6.00
CA ASP A 158 -1.02 -22.78 5.07
C ASP A 158 -1.11 -22.24 3.63
N SER A 159 -0.05 -22.45 2.84
CA SER A 159 0.01 -22.01 1.45
C SER A 159 -0.98 -22.74 0.52
N SER A 160 -1.64 -23.80 1.00
CA SER A 160 -2.70 -24.50 0.26
C SER A 160 -4.09 -23.90 0.52
N GLU A 161 -4.24 -23.05 1.55
CA GLU A 161 -5.48 -22.35 1.81
C GLU A 161 -5.78 -21.29 0.75
N CYS A 162 -7.07 -20.98 0.60
CA CYS A 162 -7.52 -19.93 -0.29
C CYS A 162 -6.94 -18.57 0.14
N LEU A 163 -6.38 -17.81 -0.81
CA LEU A 163 -5.73 -16.52 -0.53
C LEU A 163 -6.64 -15.54 0.21
N TYR A 164 -7.94 -15.49 -0.13
CA TYR A 164 -8.90 -14.63 0.57
C TYR A 164 -9.00 -15.00 2.05
N ARG A 165 -9.07 -16.30 2.39
CA ARG A 165 -9.07 -16.76 3.80
C ARG A 165 -7.77 -16.41 4.52
N ARG A 166 -6.63 -16.50 3.83
CA ARG A 166 -5.33 -16.09 4.39
C ARG A 166 -5.31 -14.59 4.71
N TYR A 167 -5.89 -13.75 3.86
CA TYR A 167 -6.08 -12.32 4.13
C TYR A 167 -7.04 -12.08 5.31
N GLN A 168 -8.14 -12.83 5.43
CA GLN A 168 -9.04 -12.71 6.60
C GLN A 168 -8.32 -13.06 7.90
N ALA A 169 -7.48 -14.11 7.89
CA ALA A 169 -6.64 -14.48 9.02
C ALA A 169 -5.58 -13.40 9.33
N MET A 170 -4.97 -12.82 8.29
CA MET A 170 -4.01 -11.72 8.42
C MET A 170 -4.63 -10.52 9.14
N PHE A 171 -5.79 -10.04 8.70
CA PHE A 171 -6.45 -8.90 9.34
C PHE A 171 -6.97 -9.22 10.74
N TYR A 172 -7.41 -10.46 10.99
CA TYR A 172 -7.72 -10.89 12.36
C TYR A 172 -6.49 -10.80 13.27
N LEU A 173 -5.33 -11.31 12.83
CA LEU A 173 -4.08 -11.28 13.59
C LEU A 173 -3.56 -9.85 13.78
N ARG A 174 -3.64 -9.00 12.75
CA ARG A 174 -3.37 -7.56 12.88
C ARG A 174 -4.22 -6.96 13.98
N ASP A 175 -5.52 -7.28 13.99
CA ASP A 175 -6.47 -6.72 14.93
C ASP A 175 -6.28 -7.21 16.37
N LEU A 176 -5.58 -8.34 16.59
CA LEU A 176 -5.23 -8.78 17.95
C LEU A 176 -4.15 -7.90 18.60
N GLU A 177 -3.21 -7.38 17.81
CA GLU A 177 -2.06 -6.57 18.28
C GLU A 177 -1.20 -7.24 19.37
N THR A 178 -1.22 -8.58 19.46
CA THR A 178 -0.42 -9.34 20.42
C THR A 178 0.95 -9.71 19.83
N SER A 179 1.93 -9.94 20.72
CA SER A 179 3.27 -10.43 20.34
C SER A 179 3.20 -11.74 19.53
N ASP A 180 2.34 -12.69 19.95
CA ASP A 180 2.14 -13.95 19.23
C ASP A 180 1.58 -13.73 17.81
N ALA A 181 0.68 -12.76 17.64
CA ALA A 181 0.16 -12.41 16.32
C ALA A 181 1.23 -11.77 15.43
N ILE A 182 2.07 -10.89 16.00
CA ILE A 182 3.21 -10.29 15.29
C ILE A 182 4.18 -11.37 14.82
N HIS A 183 4.49 -12.36 15.66
CA HIS A 183 5.36 -13.47 15.29
C HIS A 183 4.73 -14.40 14.24
N ALA A 184 3.42 -14.63 14.30
CA ALA A 184 2.70 -15.39 13.27
C ALA A 184 2.75 -14.68 11.90
N LEU A 185 2.45 -13.38 11.88
CA LEU A 185 2.60 -12.52 10.69
C LEU A 185 4.06 -12.51 10.20
N GLY A 186 5.02 -12.44 11.12
CA GLY A 186 6.45 -12.43 10.77
C GLY A 186 6.92 -13.73 10.14
N LYS A 187 6.33 -14.87 10.54
CA LYS A 187 6.59 -16.16 9.89
C LYS A 187 6.00 -16.22 8.47
N ALA A 188 4.88 -15.56 8.23
CA ALA A 188 4.25 -15.47 6.92
C ALA A 188 5.07 -14.66 5.89
N MET A 189 6.07 -13.87 6.33
CA MET A 189 7.06 -13.23 5.44
C MET A 189 7.96 -14.22 4.69
N GLU A 190 7.87 -15.52 4.98
CA GLU A 190 8.57 -16.58 4.23
C GLU A 190 7.74 -17.14 3.06
N ASP A 191 6.58 -16.56 2.76
CA ASP A 191 5.72 -16.98 1.65
C ASP A 191 6.33 -16.66 0.26
N GLU A 192 5.90 -17.40 -0.75
CA GLU A 192 6.34 -17.20 -2.14
C GLU A 192 5.59 -16.06 -2.84
N SER A 193 4.36 -15.73 -2.42
CA SER A 193 3.59 -14.62 -2.98
C SER A 193 4.17 -13.29 -2.51
N SER A 194 4.68 -12.50 -3.46
CA SER A 194 5.13 -11.13 -3.20
C SER A 194 4.00 -10.22 -2.76
N LEU A 195 2.78 -10.41 -3.29
CA LEU A 195 1.60 -9.64 -2.88
C LEU A 195 1.24 -9.93 -1.42
N PHE A 196 1.27 -11.20 -1.01
CA PHE A 196 0.97 -11.59 0.36
C PHE A 196 1.99 -11.02 1.36
N LYS A 197 3.30 -11.09 1.03
CA LYS A 197 4.36 -10.50 1.87
C LYS A 197 4.31 -8.97 1.92
N HIS A 198 3.93 -8.33 0.81
CA HIS A 198 3.64 -6.90 0.77
C HIS A 198 2.54 -6.55 1.78
N GLU A 199 1.40 -7.24 1.74
CA GLU A 199 0.30 -6.99 2.67
C GLU A 199 0.69 -7.21 4.14
N ILE A 200 1.48 -8.25 4.44
CA ILE A 200 2.02 -8.48 5.79
C ILE A 200 2.85 -7.27 6.26
N SER A 201 3.67 -6.71 5.36
CA SER A 201 4.49 -5.53 5.66
C SER A 201 3.62 -4.29 5.89
N PHE A 202 2.58 -4.10 5.07
CA PHE A 202 1.60 -3.03 5.24
C PHE A 202 0.93 -3.09 6.62
N VAL A 203 0.41 -4.26 7.03
CA VAL A 203 -0.24 -4.41 8.34
C VAL A 203 0.74 -4.22 9.51
N PHE A 204 2.03 -4.57 9.35
CA PHE A 204 3.05 -4.21 10.34
C PHE A 204 3.23 -2.71 10.49
N GLY A 205 3.22 -1.97 9.38
CA GLY A 205 3.24 -0.51 9.36
C GLY A 205 2.02 0.09 10.06
N GLN A 206 0.83 -0.47 9.86
CA GLN A 206 -0.40 -0.06 10.54
C GLN A 206 -0.33 -0.27 12.06
N MET A 207 0.17 -1.42 12.50
CA MET A 207 0.32 -1.77 13.92
C MET A 207 1.41 -0.95 14.62
N ARG A 208 2.40 -0.43 13.86
CA ARG A 208 3.57 0.28 14.38
C ARG A 208 4.32 -0.48 15.50
N SER A 209 4.30 -1.81 15.45
CA SER A 209 4.93 -2.62 16.48
C SER A 209 6.45 -2.68 16.30
N ILE A 210 7.19 -2.39 17.36
CA ILE A 210 8.66 -2.50 17.37
C ILE A 210 9.12 -3.97 17.19
N GLU A 211 8.29 -4.94 17.58
CA GLU A 211 8.60 -6.37 17.44
C GLU A 211 8.61 -6.84 15.98
N SER A 212 7.99 -6.10 15.05
CA SER A 212 8.00 -6.45 13.62
C SER A 212 9.29 -6.02 12.90
N ILE A 213 10.07 -5.10 13.49
CA ILE A 213 11.28 -4.52 12.87
C ILE A 213 12.24 -5.57 12.31
N PRO A 214 12.59 -6.68 13.00
CA PRO A 214 13.50 -7.68 12.44
C PRO A 214 12.99 -8.31 11.14
N TYR A 215 11.68 -8.51 11.01
CA TYR A 215 11.07 -9.06 9.78
C TYR A 215 11.10 -8.04 8.64
N LEU A 216 10.77 -6.79 8.95
CA LEU A 216 10.78 -5.68 7.98
C LEU A 216 12.19 -5.39 7.46
N ILE A 217 13.19 -5.36 8.34
CA ILE A 217 14.60 -5.21 7.93
C ILE A 217 14.99 -6.37 7.01
N LYS A 218 14.69 -7.62 7.39
CA LYS A 218 15.02 -8.78 6.56
C LYS A 218 14.40 -8.67 5.15
N GLY A 219 13.14 -8.28 5.03
CA GLY A 219 12.46 -8.10 3.74
C GLY A 219 13.04 -6.95 2.91
N MET A 220 13.32 -5.81 3.53
CA MET A 220 13.90 -4.63 2.86
C MET A 220 15.33 -4.89 2.34
N GLU A 221 16.16 -5.56 3.15
CA GLU A 221 17.58 -5.80 2.85
C GLU A 221 17.82 -6.95 1.85
N ASP A 222 16.82 -7.80 1.58
CA ASP A 222 16.96 -8.90 0.62
C ASP A 222 16.90 -8.40 -0.84
N VAL A 223 18.07 -8.33 -1.48
CA VAL A 223 18.21 -7.91 -2.89
C VAL A 223 17.54 -8.84 -3.91
N LYS A 224 17.16 -10.06 -3.50
CA LYS A 224 16.41 -11.00 -4.34
C LYS A 224 14.91 -10.88 -4.16
N GLU A 225 14.47 -10.16 -3.13
CA GLU A 225 13.06 -9.96 -2.86
C GLU A 225 12.44 -9.00 -3.87
N HIS A 226 11.14 -9.18 -4.11
CA HIS A 226 10.38 -8.34 -5.03
C HIS A 226 10.39 -6.87 -4.58
N GLY A 227 10.50 -5.94 -5.54
CA GLY A 227 10.50 -4.49 -5.25
C GLY A 227 9.30 -4.04 -4.44
N MET A 228 8.13 -4.68 -4.67
CA MET A 228 6.90 -4.42 -3.92
C MET A 228 7.03 -4.68 -2.41
N VAL A 229 7.63 -5.81 -2.03
CA VAL A 229 7.82 -6.17 -0.63
C VAL A 229 8.87 -5.27 0.01
N ARG A 230 9.95 -4.96 -0.73
CA ARG A 230 11.04 -4.12 -0.22
C ARG A 230 10.56 -2.71 0.10
N HIS A 231 9.75 -2.09 -0.76
CA HIS A 231 9.23 -0.75 -0.50
C HIS A 231 8.26 -0.75 0.69
N GLU A 232 7.36 -1.73 0.76
CA GLU A 232 6.37 -1.80 1.83
C GLU A 232 7.03 -2.05 3.19
N CYS A 233 8.10 -2.84 3.21
CA CYS A 233 8.96 -2.96 4.39
C CYS A 233 9.56 -1.62 4.82
N ALA A 234 10.04 -0.81 3.86
CA ALA A 234 10.62 0.50 4.14
C ALA A 234 9.57 1.50 4.65
N GLU A 235 8.37 1.52 4.07
CA GLU A 235 7.26 2.36 4.53
C GLU A 235 6.84 2.00 5.95
N ALA A 236 6.69 0.69 6.24
CA ALA A 236 6.37 0.20 7.57
C ALA A 236 7.43 0.56 8.61
N LEU A 237 8.73 0.46 8.27
CA LEU A 237 9.82 0.92 9.13
C LEU A 237 9.72 2.43 9.39
N GLY A 238 9.39 3.22 8.38
CA GLY A 238 9.14 4.65 8.48
C GLY A 238 7.97 5.00 9.41
N ALA A 239 6.88 4.23 9.32
CA ALA A 239 5.70 4.38 10.17
C ALA A 239 5.98 4.04 11.64
N ILE A 240 6.86 3.06 11.91
CA ILE A 240 7.32 2.72 13.27
C ILE A 240 8.25 3.81 13.82
N GLY A 241 9.22 4.26 13.02
CA GLY A 241 9.98 5.49 13.27
C GLY A 241 10.92 5.50 14.49
N ASN A 242 11.26 4.35 15.08
CA ASN A 242 12.26 4.29 16.16
C ASN A 242 13.70 4.28 15.61
N ASP A 243 14.70 4.45 16.50
CA ASP A 243 16.11 4.54 16.11
C ASP A 243 16.57 3.37 15.23
N LYS A 244 16.17 2.13 15.57
CA LYS A 244 16.53 0.94 14.78
C LYS A 244 15.95 0.96 13.37
N SER A 245 14.69 1.39 13.23
CA SER A 245 14.05 1.54 11.92
C SER A 245 14.78 2.58 11.07
N LEU A 246 15.11 3.73 11.66
CA LEU A 246 15.79 4.83 10.96
C LEU A 246 17.21 4.46 10.55
N GLU A 247 17.97 3.81 11.44
CA GLU A 247 19.29 3.29 11.16
C GLU A 247 19.29 2.29 9.98
N ALA A 248 18.24 1.48 9.87
CA ALA A 248 18.08 0.56 8.75
C ALA A 248 17.78 1.32 7.44
N LEU A 249 16.84 2.27 7.46
CA LEU A 249 16.40 3.04 6.30
C LEU A 249 17.53 3.86 5.67
N VAL A 250 18.35 4.54 6.48
CA VAL A 250 19.41 5.45 5.98
C VAL A 250 20.40 4.76 5.04
N LYS A 251 20.60 3.44 5.18
CA LYS A 251 21.48 2.66 4.30
C LYS A 251 21.00 2.61 2.84
N TYR A 252 19.71 2.85 2.60
CA TYR A 252 19.02 2.66 1.32
C TYR A 252 18.62 3.97 0.62
N LEU A 253 19.08 5.13 1.12
CA LEU A 253 18.84 6.46 0.51
C LEU A 253 19.35 6.58 -0.94
N TYR A 254 20.25 5.68 -1.35
CA TYR A 254 20.84 5.66 -2.69
C TYR A 254 20.76 4.26 -3.33
N ASP A 255 19.80 3.42 -2.90
CA ASP A 255 19.60 2.08 -3.49
C ASP A 255 19.26 2.20 -4.98
N PRO A 256 19.77 1.30 -5.85
CA PRO A 256 19.46 1.31 -7.27
C PRO A 256 18.00 0.97 -7.59
N CYS A 257 17.26 0.35 -6.68
CA CYS A 257 15.83 0.12 -6.80
C CYS A 257 15.08 1.43 -6.51
N ASP A 258 14.52 2.04 -7.57
CA ASP A 258 13.88 3.36 -7.49
C ASP A 258 12.76 3.42 -6.45
N ILE A 259 11.85 2.43 -6.46
CA ILE A 259 10.71 2.41 -5.52
C ILE A 259 11.16 2.30 -4.06
N LEU A 260 12.18 1.49 -3.76
CA LEU A 260 12.72 1.39 -2.39
C LEU A 260 13.36 2.71 -1.96
N ARG A 261 14.20 3.28 -2.84
CA ARG A 261 14.88 4.56 -2.55
C ARG A 261 13.87 5.68 -2.29
N GLU A 262 12.82 5.74 -3.10
CA GLU A 262 11.74 6.72 -2.94
C GLU A 262 10.98 6.51 -1.63
N SER A 263 10.65 5.26 -1.24
CA SER A 263 9.99 4.97 0.03
C SER A 263 10.86 5.35 1.24
N VAL A 264 12.17 5.14 1.16
CA VAL A 264 13.13 5.58 2.19
C VAL A 264 13.16 7.11 2.30
N GLU A 265 13.14 7.83 1.18
CA GLU A 265 13.06 9.30 1.18
C GLU A 265 11.77 9.78 1.86
N VAL A 266 10.64 9.17 1.52
CA VAL A 266 9.33 9.48 2.13
C VAL A 266 9.35 9.20 3.65
N ALA A 267 9.85 8.04 4.06
CA ALA A 267 9.99 7.67 5.47
C ALA A 267 10.88 8.66 6.25
N GLY A 268 12.01 9.07 5.69
CA GLY A 268 12.88 10.09 6.28
C GLY A 268 12.21 11.46 6.39
N GLY A 269 11.45 11.86 5.37
CA GLY A 269 10.64 13.08 5.38
C GLY A 269 9.55 13.09 6.47
N ILE A 270 8.99 11.92 6.80
CA ILE A 270 8.02 11.76 7.90
C ILE A 270 8.72 11.90 9.26
N HIS A 271 9.90 11.30 9.44
CA HIS A 271 10.67 11.42 10.68
C HIS A 271 11.10 12.86 10.98
N ASN A 272 11.60 13.59 9.98
CA ASN A 272 12.01 14.99 10.15
C ASN A 272 10.83 15.89 10.54
N TYR A 273 9.64 15.61 10.00
CA TYR A 273 8.40 16.29 10.39
C TYR A 273 8.00 15.96 11.82
N MET A 274 8.00 14.68 12.21
CA MET A 274 7.59 14.24 13.56
C MET A 274 8.53 14.72 14.67
N THR A 275 9.83 14.83 14.39
CA THR A 275 10.84 15.30 15.36
C THR A 275 10.96 16.82 15.42
N GLY A 276 10.18 17.57 14.64
CA GLY A 276 10.27 19.03 14.59
C GLY A 276 11.57 19.56 14.01
N CYS A 277 12.37 18.70 13.33
CA CYS A 277 13.57 19.12 12.61
C CYS A 277 13.23 19.87 11.30
N GLU A 278 11.96 19.93 10.90
CA GLU A 278 11.48 20.85 9.88
C GLU A 278 11.31 22.28 10.42
N ILE A 279 12.44 22.99 10.60
CA ILE A 279 12.44 24.47 10.70
C ILE A 279 12.84 25.12 9.35
N GLU A 280 13.34 24.38 8.36
CA GLU A 280 13.91 25.00 7.15
C GLU A 280 13.49 24.34 5.81
N TYR A 281 12.25 24.57 5.35
CA TYR A 281 11.96 24.69 3.91
C TYR A 281 10.93 25.82 3.60
N CYS A 282 10.71 26.73 4.55
CA CYS A 282 9.92 27.95 4.38
C CYS A 282 10.77 29.19 4.04
N ASN A 283 11.95 29.02 3.44
CA ASN A 283 12.72 30.14 2.90
C ASN A 283 12.82 30.04 1.38
N VAL A 284 11.78 30.55 0.71
CA VAL A 284 11.92 31.15 -0.61
C VAL A 284 11.92 32.66 -0.38
N LYS A 285 13.06 33.30 -0.59
CA LYS A 285 13.06 34.69 -1.08
C LYS A 285 12.77 34.65 -2.58
#